data_AF-A0AAV6HLS9-F1
#
_entry.id   AF-A0AAV6HLS9-F1
#
_cell.length_a   1.000
_cell.length_b   1.000
_cell.length_c   1.000
_cell.angle_alpha   90.00
_cell.angle_beta   90.00
_cell.angle_gamma   90.00
#
_symmetry.space_group_name_H-M   'P 1'
#
loop_
_entity.id
_entity.type
_entity.pdbx_description
1 polymer ?
#
loop_
_entity_poly.entity_id
_entity_poly.type
_entity_poly.pdbx_seq_one_letter_code
_entity_poly.pdbx_strand_id
1 'polypeptide(L)'
;MDDWLRRDRFVFVGWSGLLLFPCAYFALGGWFTGTTFVTSWYTHGLASSYLEGCNFLTAAVSTPANSLAHSLLLLWGPEAQGDFTRWCQLGGLWTFVALHGAFGLIGFMLRQFELARSVQLRPYNAIAFSGPIAVFVSVFLIYPLGFHNWTLNPFHMMGVAGVLGAALLCAIHGATVENTLFEDGDGANTFRAFAFHRGRDFSASSEPTCL
;
A
#
# COMPACT_ATOMS: atom_id res chain seq x y z
N MET A 1 -6.33 26.20 -12.78
CA MET A 1 -5.80 25.32 -11.71
C MET A 1 -6.01 23.85 -12.07
N ASP A 2 -7.23 23.43 -12.45
CA ASP A 2 -7.54 22.06 -12.90
C ASP A 2 -6.63 21.58 -14.05
N ASP A 3 -6.50 22.40 -15.10
CA ASP A 3 -5.67 22.07 -16.29
C ASP A 3 -4.22 21.77 -15.93
N TRP A 4 -3.66 22.50 -14.97
CA TRP A 4 -2.29 22.27 -14.53
C TRP A 4 -2.16 20.99 -13.72
N LEU A 5 -3.14 20.68 -12.86
CA LEU A 5 -3.13 19.47 -12.04
C LEU A 5 -3.24 18.21 -12.92
N ARG A 6 -4.06 18.27 -13.97
CA ARG A 6 -4.34 17.14 -14.87
C ARG A 6 -3.44 17.05 -16.09
N ARG A 7 -2.43 17.91 -16.20
CA ARG A 7 -1.48 17.88 -17.31
C ARG A 7 -0.77 16.53 -17.38
N ASP A 8 -0.67 15.99 -18.58
CA ASP A 8 0.11 14.79 -18.86
C ASP A 8 1.61 15.06 -18.62
N ARG A 9 2.20 14.22 -17.77
CA ARG A 9 3.56 14.35 -17.23
C ARG A 9 4.00 12.98 -16.75
N PHE A 10 5.32 12.79 -16.64
CA PHE A 10 5.93 11.57 -16.10
C PHE A 10 5.28 11.11 -14.77
N VAL A 11 5.04 12.05 -13.84
CA VAL A 11 4.22 11.81 -12.65
C VAL A 11 2.95 12.65 -12.75
N PHE A 12 1.83 11.98 -13.01
CA PHE A 12 0.51 12.61 -12.93
C PHE A 12 0.27 13.16 -11.51
N VAL A 13 -0.35 14.34 -11.40
CA VAL A 13 -0.65 14.96 -10.10
C VAL A 13 -2.12 14.76 -9.75
N GLY A 14 -3.03 15.40 -10.49
CA GLY A 14 -4.46 15.37 -10.20
C GLY A 14 -4.84 16.08 -8.90
N TRP A 15 -6.14 16.17 -8.63
CA TRP A 15 -6.64 16.66 -7.34
C TRP A 15 -6.31 15.68 -6.21
N SER A 16 -6.37 14.38 -6.51
CA SER A 16 -5.97 13.31 -5.60
C SER A 16 -4.52 13.43 -5.14
N GLY A 17 -3.62 13.92 -6.01
CA GLY A 17 -2.21 14.14 -5.69
C GLY A 17 -1.96 15.13 -4.56
N LEU A 18 -2.85 16.12 -4.38
CA LEU A 18 -2.74 17.11 -3.30
C LEU A 18 -2.87 16.47 -1.91
N LEU A 19 -3.65 15.40 -1.80
CA LEU A 19 -3.72 14.59 -0.58
C LEU A 19 -2.64 13.52 -0.56
N LEU A 20 -2.50 12.77 -1.66
CA LEU A 20 -1.62 11.61 -1.73
C LEU A 20 -0.16 11.95 -1.47
N PHE A 21 0.41 12.93 -2.18
CA PHE A 21 1.85 13.17 -2.11
C PHE A 21 2.34 13.59 -0.73
N PRO A 22 1.77 14.61 -0.06
CA PRO A 22 2.24 14.99 1.28
C PRO A 22 2.02 13.85 2.28
N CYS A 23 0.86 13.18 2.26
CA CYS A 23 0.55 12.12 3.20
C CYS A 23 1.45 10.88 3.01
N ALA A 24 1.64 10.41 1.78
CA ALA A 24 2.52 9.28 1.50
C ALA A 24 3.99 9.62 1.79
N TYR A 25 4.43 10.84 1.45
CA TYR A 25 5.79 11.31 1.74
C TYR A 25 6.05 11.37 3.23
N PHE A 26 5.13 11.92 4.03
CA PHE A 26 5.27 11.99 5.47
C PHE A 26 5.19 10.62 6.15
N ALA A 27 4.29 9.73 5.71
CA ALA A 27 4.22 8.38 6.25
C ALA A 27 5.52 7.60 6.01
N LEU A 28 6.03 7.63 4.77
CA LEU A 28 7.27 6.95 4.40
C LEU A 28 8.50 7.59 5.08
N GLY A 29 8.59 8.91 5.04
CA GLY A 29 9.68 9.68 5.64
C GLY A 29 9.70 9.54 7.17
N GLY A 30 8.54 9.54 7.82
CA GLY A 30 8.39 9.31 9.26
C GLY A 30 8.85 7.90 9.66
N TRP A 31 8.52 6.88 8.86
CA TRP A 31 8.98 5.51 9.08
C TRP A 31 10.51 5.37 8.93
N PHE A 32 11.09 5.92 7.87
CA PHE A 32 12.55 5.92 7.69
C PHE A 32 13.28 6.70 8.78
N THR A 33 12.75 7.87 9.16
CA THR A 33 13.33 8.67 10.25
C THR A 33 13.29 7.91 11.57
N GLY A 34 12.16 7.30 11.89
CA GLY A 34 11.98 6.55 13.13
C GLY A 34 12.87 5.31 13.21
N THR A 35 12.84 4.45 12.18
CA THR A 35 13.69 3.24 12.12
C THR A 35 15.18 3.56 12.07
N THR A 36 15.58 4.75 11.62
CA THR A 36 17.00 5.11 11.57
C THR A 36 17.50 5.71 12.86
N PHE A 37 16.71 6.56 13.52
CA PHE A 37 17.22 7.43 14.59
C PHE A 37 16.46 7.37 15.92
N VAL A 38 15.26 6.79 15.97
CA VAL A 38 14.36 6.96 17.11
C VAL A 38 14.25 5.70 17.97
N THR A 39 14.48 5.89 19.26
CA THR A 39 14.37 4.86 20.29
C THR A 39 12.93 4.57 20.70
N SER A 40 12.69 3.35 21.15
CA SER A 40 11.46 2.93 21.83
C SER A 40 11.69 2.69 23.33
N TRP A 41 12.80 3.19 23.89
CA TRP A 41 13.17 2.96 25.29
C TRP A 41 12.11 3.48 26.27
N TYR A 42 11.57 4.68 26.02
CA TYR A 42 10.60 5.32 26.91
C TYR A 42 9.17 4.78 26.79
N THR A 43 8.86 4.06 25.70
CA THR A 43 7.53 3.48 25.46
C THR A 43 7.48 1.99 25.75
N HIS A 44 8.55 1.25 25.44
CA HIS A 44 8.59 -0.22 25.49
C HIS A 44 9.85 -0.79 26.17
N GLY A 45 10.85 0.04 26.52
CA GLY A 45 12.13 -0.45 27.04
C GLY A 45 12.96 -1.19 25.98
N LEU A 46 12.81 -0.82 24.70
CA LEU A 46 13.44 -1.48 23.55
C LEU A 46 14.33 -0.52 22.77
N ALA A 47 15.46 -1.03 22.28
CA ALA A 47 16.16 -0.43 21.15
C ALA A 47 15.38 -0.74 19.86
N SER A 48 15.18 0.26 19.00
CA SER A 48 14.34 0.10 17.80
C SER A 48 14.90 0.78 16.55
N SER A 49 16.10 1.33 16.61
CA SER A 49 16.69 2.07 15.48
C SER A 49 18.07 1.57 15.06
N TYR A 50 18.46 1.87 13.81
CA TYR A 50 19.81 1.61 13.32
C TYR A 50 20.87 2.32 14.18
N LEU A 51 20.58 3.52 14.67
CA LEU A 51 21.45 4.27 15.58
C LEU A 51 21.74 3.51 16.88
N GLU A 52 20.79 2.70 17.36
CA GLU A 52 20.93 1.87 18.56
C GLU A 52 21.50 0.47 18.28
N GLY A 53 21.81 0.16 17.02
CA GLY A 53 22.37 -1.14 16.62
C GLY A 53 21.35 -2.17 16.13
N CYS A 54 20.09 -1.79 15.91
CA CYS A 54 19.14 -2.65 15.22
C CYS A 54 19.55 -2.88 13.76
N ASN A 55 19.02 -3.95 13.14
CA ASN A 55 19.14 -4.22 11.71
C ASN A 55 17.78 -4.08 11.02
N PHE A 56 17.73 -4.31 9.70
CA PHE A 56 16.51 -4.12 8.89
C PHE A 56 15.31 -4.94 9.39
N LEU A 57 15.55 -6.11 9.98
CA LEU A 57 14.50 -6.98 10.49
C LEU A 57 13.98 -6.56 11.86
N THR A 58 14.78 -5.81 12.64
CA THR A 58 14.48 -5.49 14.05
C THR A 58 14.18 -4.02 14.29
N ALA A 59 14.52 -3.12 13.35
CA ALA A 59 14.21 -1.71 13.46
C ALA A 59 12.69 -1.47 13.31
N ALA A 60 12.13 -0.58 14.12
CA ALA A 60 10.70 -0.30 14.12
C ALA A 60 10.39 1.13 14.58
N VAL A 61 9.22 1.64 14.14
CA VAL A 61 8.55 2.77 14.78
C VAL A 61 7.49 2.19 15.70
N SER A 62 7.79 2.09 16.98
CA SER A 62 6.93 1.41 17.95
C SER A 62 5.75 2.27 18.39
N THR A 63 4.67 1.61 18.84
CA THR A 63 3.47 2.27 19.37
C THR A 63 3.79 3.15 20.59
N PRO A 64 2.97 4.18 20.87
CA PRO A 64 3.06 4.92 22.12
C PRO A 64 2.88 4.02 23.35
N ALA A 65 3.34 4.48 24.51
CA ALA A 65 3.11 3.79 25.77
C ALA A 65 1.61 3.63 26.06
N ASN A 66 1.20 2.53 26.70
CA ASN A 66 -0.21 2.25 27.00
C ASN A 66 -0.88 3.36 27.85
N SER A 67 -0.11 4.11 28.64
CA SER A 67 -0.60 5.26 29.41
C SER A 67 -1.13 6.41 28.54
N LEU A 68 -0.73 6.47 27.27
CA LEU A 68 -1.21 7.45 26.29
C LEU A 68 -2.48 6.99 25.57
N ALA A 69 -2.92 5.74 25.80
CA ALA A 69 -4.13 5.13 25.28
C ALA A 69 -4.34 5.43 23.77
N HIS A 70 -5.43 6.11 23.42
CA HIS A 70 -5.80 6.47 22.05
C HIS A 70 -5.54 7.95 21.74
N SER A 71 -4.62 8.61 22.45
CA SER A 71 -4.26 9.99 22.13
C SER A 71 -3.78 10.07 20.68
N LEU A 72 -4.24 11.08 19.95
CA LEU A 72 -3.73 11.41 18.62
C LEU A 72 -2.24 11.77 18.66
N LEU A 73 -1.74 12.16 19.85
CA LEU A 73 -0.35 12.49 20.11
C LEU A 73 0.16 13.49 19.07
N LEU A 74 -0.58 14.59 18.90
CA LEU A 74 -0.20 15.66 17.98
C LEU A 74 1.05 16.37 18.51
N LEU A 75 1.93 16.83 17.63
CA LEU A 75 3.15 17.54 18.03
C LEU A 75 2.83 18.79 18.87
N TRP A 76 1.76 19.51 18.50
CA TRP A 76 1.23 20.66 19.23
C TRP A 76 0.19 20.28 20.30
N GLY A 77 0.01 18.98 20.57
CA GLY A 77 -0.90 18.47 21.58
C GLY A 77 -0.37 18.70 23.00
N PRO A 78 -1.22 18.49 24.03
CA PRO A 78 -0.84 18.71 25.43
C PRO A 78 0.25 17.75 25.92
N GLU A 79 0.42 16.60 25.27
CA GLU A 79 1.43 15.60 25.62
C GLU A 79 2.82 16.01 25.18
N ALA A 80 3.00 16.69 24.05
CA ALA A 80 4.30 17.08 23.52
C ALA A 80 4.58 18.59 23.63
N GLN A 81 3.54 19.42 23.62
CA GLN A 81 3.61 20.88 23.80
C GLN A 81 4.56 21.57 22.81
N GLY A 82 4.67 21.02 21.60
CA GLY A 82 5.57 21.53 20.56
C GLY A 82 7.02 21.05 20.66
N ASP A 83 7.40 20.32 21.71
CA ASP A 83 8.73 19.72 21.84
C ASP A 83 8.83 18.47 20.96
N PHE A 84 9.57 18.61 19.85
CA PHE A 84 9.77 17.54 18.87
C PHE A 84 10.55 16.34 19.44
N THR A 85 11.59 16.58 20.24
CA THR A 85 12.39 15.49 20.82
C THR A 85 11.54 14.67 21.77
N ARG A 86 10.80 15.34 22.64
CA ARG A 86 9.87 14.67 23.55
C ARG A 86 8.76 13.94 22.80
N TRP A 87 8.22 14.54 21.75
CA TRP A 87 7.22 13.91 20.89
C TRP A 87 7.71 12.58 20.28
N CYS A 88 8.96 12.54 19.79
CA CYS A 88 9.59 11.31 19.32
C CYS A 88 9.72 10.26 20.44
N GLN A 89 10.16 10.67 21.64
CA GLN A 89 10.30 9.77 22.79
C GLN A 89 8.97 9.18 23.27
N LEU A 90 7.87 9.92 23.14
CA LEU A 90 6.53 9.47 23.51
C LEU A 90 5.89 8.51 22.49
N GLY A 91 6.56 8.24 21.35
CA GLY A 91 6.02 7.41 20.28
C GLY A 91 5.14 8.16 19.29
N GLY A 92 5.21 9.51 19.23
CA GLY A 92 4.40 10.33 18.32
C GLY A 92 4.57 10.01 16.83
N LEU A 93 5.74 9.49 16.44
CA LEU A 93 5.96 9.04 15.06
C LEU A 93 5.02 7.90 14.66
N TRP A 94 4.56 7.08 15.60
CA TRP A 94 3.63 6.00 15.28
C TRP A 94 2.27 6.54 14.82
N THR A 95 1.66 7.46 15.58
CA THR A 95 0.38 8.07 15.19
C THR A 95 0.55 8.92 13.94
N PHE A 96 1.68 9.61 13.80
CA PHE A 96 2.02 10.36 12.60
C PHE A 96 2.04 9.49 11.34
N VAL A 97 2.76 8.36 11.38
CA VAL A 97 2.85 7.42 10.25
C VAL A 97 1.51 6.74 10.00
N ALA A 98 0.79 6.32 11.04
CA ALA A 98 -0.51 5.67 10.90
C ALA A 98 -1.57 6.60 10.28
N LEU A 99 -1.67 7.84 10.75
CA LEU A 99 -2.66 8.81 10.26
C LEU A 99 -2.33 9.31 8.86
N HIS A 100 -1.07 9.71 8.61
CA HIS A 100 -0.66 10.11 7.26
C HIS A 100 -0.72 8.92 6.29
N GLY A 101 -0.41 7.70 6.74
CA GLY A 101 -0.61 6.48 5.97
C GLY A 101 -2.07 6.27 5.57
N ALA A 102 -3.00 6.43 6.50
CA ALA A 102 -4.44 6.33 6.23
C ALA A 102 -4.89 7.34 5.16
N PHE A 103 -4.55 8.62 5.33
CA PHE A 103 -4.88 9.65 4.34
C PHE A 103 -4.16 9.44 3.01
N GLY A 104 -2.94 8.91 3.02
CA GLY A 104 -2.20 8.52 1.82
C GLY A 104 -2.90 7.42 1.04
N LEU A 105 -3.41 6.39 1.72
CA LEU A 105 -4.20 5.32 1.09
C LEU A 105 -5.52 5.85 0.50
N ILE A 106 -6.21 6.75 1.21
CA ILE A 106 -7.40 7.44 0.68
C ILE A 106 -7.03 8.23 -0.58
N GLY A 107 -5.95 9.01 -0.53
CA GLY A 107 -5.43 9.76 -1.68
C GLY A 107 -5.08 8.86 -2.86
N PHE A 108 -4.53 7.67 -2.60
CA PHE A 108 -4.19 6.70 -3.65
C PHE A 108 -5.44 6.10 -4.30
N MET A 109 -6.46 5.75 -3.51
CA MET A 109 -7.74 5.27 -4.06
C MET A 109 -8.45 6.34 -4.88
N LEU A 110 -8.45 7.60 -4.40
CA LEU A 110 -8.98 8.74 -5.15
C LEU A 110 -8.21 8.95 -6.46
N ARG A 111 -6.90 8.73 -6.47
CA ARG A 111 -6.08 8.78 -7.69
C ARG A 111 -6.48 7.71 -8.68
N GLN A 112 -6.76 6.48 -8.24
CA GLN A 112 -7.24 5.42 -9.12
C GLN A 112 -8.59 5.78 -9.76
N PHE A 113 -9.52 6.39 -9.00
CA PHE A 113 -10.78 6.90 -9.56
C PHE A 113 -10.57 8.05 -10.55
N GLU A 114 -9.72 9.03 -10.20
CA GLU A 114 -9.44 10.19 -11.04
C GLU A 114 -8.80 9.77 -12.36
N LEU A 115 -7.81 8.86 -12.32
CA LEU A 115 -7.18 8.32 -13.51
C LEU A 115 -8.18 7.51 -14.34
N ALA A 116 -8.93 6.59 -13.74
CA ALA A 116 -9.94 5.80 -14.45
C ALA A 116 -10.95 6.70 -15.17
N ARG A 117 -11.40 7.79 -14.52
CA ARG A 117 -12.27 8.78 -15.15
C ARG A 117 -11.57 9.54 -16.27
N SER A 118 -10.31 9.93 -16.12
CA SER A 118 -9.58 10.67 -17.15
C SER A 118 -9.37 9.86 -18.43
N VAL A 119 -9.13 8.56 -18.31
CA VAL A 119 -8.95 7.63 -19.46
C VAL A 119 -10.20 6.84 -19.81
N GLN A 120 -11.36 7.18 -19.23
CA GLN A 120 -12.67 6.53 -19.47
C GLN A 120 -12.67 5.00 -19.24
N LEU A 121 -11.87 4.52 -18.28
CA LEU A 121 -11.88 3.12 -17.85
C LEU A 121 -12.87 2.90 -16.71
N ARG A 122 -13.40 1.68 -16.62
CA ARG A 122 -14.20 1.24 -15.46
C ARG A 122 -13.30 1.19 -14.22
N PRO A 123 -13.73 1.71 -13.05
CA PRO A 123 -12.85 1.91 -11.89
C PRO A 123 -12.64 0.64 -11.05
N TYR A 124 -12.50 -0.55 -11.65
CA TYR A 124 -12.33 -1.80 -10.89
C TYR A 124 -11.04 -1.86 -10.07
N ASN A 125 -9.97 -1.19 -10.51
CA ASN A 125 -8.72 -1.10 -9.74
C ASN A 125 -8.92 -0.35 -8.41
N ALA A 126 -9.70 0.72 -8.41
CA ALA A 126 -10.03 1.46 -7.18
C ALA A 126 -10.89 0.61 -6.24
N ILE A 127 -11.84 -0.15 -6.76
CA ILE A 127 -12.67 -1.05 -5.97
C ILE A 127 -11.82 -2.18 -5.36
N ALA A 128 -10.91 -2.79 -6.13
CA ALA A 128 -9.99 -3.80 -5.62
C ALA A 128 -9.08 -3.26 -4.50
N PHE A 129 -8.68 -1.99 -4.59
CA PHE A 129 -7.85 -1.33 -3.57
C PHE A 129 -8.58 -1.07 -2.23
N SER A 130 -9.90 -1.26 -2.16
CA SER A 130 -10.62 -1.26 -0.88
C SER A 130 -10.15 -2.37 0.07
N GLY A 131 -9.65 -3.50 -0.45
CA GLY A 131 -9.07 -4.59 0.35
C GLY A 131 -7.89 -4.13 1.21
N PRO A 132 -6.81 -3.59 0.61
CA PRO A 132 -5.70 -2.98 1.36
C PRO A 132 -6.13 -1.91 2.38
N ILE A 133 -7.08 -1.04 2.03
CA ILE A 133 -7.59 -0.02 2.97
C ILE A 133 -8.29 -0.67 4.16
N ALA A 134 -9.14 -1.68 3.92
CA ALA A 134 -9.84 -2.39 4.98
C ALA A 134 -8.85 -3.08 5.93
N VAL A 135 -7.79 -3.71 5.41
CA VAL A 135 -6.73 -4.30 6.24
C VAL A 135 -6.00 -3.24 7.06
N PHE A 136 -5.59 -2.12 6.44
CA PHE A 136 -4.90 -1.05 7.15
C PHE A 136 -5.77 -0.46 8.28
N VAL A 137 -7.01 -0.07 7.97
CA VAL A 137 -7.94 0.52 8.94
C VAL A 137 -8.27 -0.48 10.05
N SER A 138 -8.56 -1.73 9.70
CA SER A 138 -8.87 -2.76 10.71
C SER A 138 -7.69 -3.03 11.63
N VAL A 139 -6.45 -3.13 11.14
CA VAL A 139 -5.29 -3.50 11.97
C VAL A 139 -4.70 -2.31 12.74
N PHE A 140 -4.56 -1.15 12.09
CA PHE A 140 -3.87 -0.02 12.70
C PHE A 140 -4.78 0.94 13.45
N LEU A 141 -6.09 0.94 13.15
CA LEU A 141 -7.04 1.87 13.78
C LEU A 141 -8.12 1.16 14.63
N ILE A 142 -8.60 -0.02 14.22
CA ILE A 142 -9.68 -0.74 14.94
C ILE A 142 -9.14 -1.81 15.90
N TYR A 143 -8.18 -2.63 15.46
CA TYR A 143 -7.66 -3.82 16.18
C TYR A 143 -6.93 -3.55 17.50
N PRO A 144 -6.41 -2.34 17.81
CA PRO A 144 -6.00 -2.02 19.18
C PRO A 144 -7.09 -2.30 20.25
N LEU A 145 -8.33 -2.57 19.85
CA LEU A 145 -9.50 -2.91 20.68
C LEU A 145 -9.74 -4.42 20.92
N GLY A 146 -8.88 -5.33 20.44
CA GLY A 146 -8.75 -6.69 20.99
C GLY A 146 -9.37 -7.85 20.19
N PHE A 147 -8.57 -8.90 19.96
CA PHE A 147 -8.98 -10.28 19.64
C PHE A 147 -7.87 -11.26 20.04
N HIS A 148 -8.21 -12.49 20.45
CA HIS A 148 -7.26 -13.58 20.77
C HIS A 148 -7.67 -14.89 20.07
N ASN A 149 -6.73 -15.85 19.95
CA ASN A 149 -6.90 -17.11 19.21
C ASN A 149 -7.12 -16.95 17.69
N TRP A 150 -6.26 -16.14 17.06
CA TRP A 150 -6.40 -15.65 15.68
C TRP A 150 -6.51 -16.74 14.61
N THR A 151 -5.77 -17.85 14.74
CA THR A 151 -5.73 -18.92 13.74
C THR A 151 -7.04 -19.71 13.64
N LEU A 152 -7.80 -19.80 14.75
CA LEU A 152 -9.10 -20.49 14.80
C LEU A 152 -10.26 -19.59 14.39
N ASN A 153 -10.02 -18.32 14.06
CA ASN A 153 -11.05 -17.42 13.58
C ASN A 153 -11.41 -17.74 12.11
N PRO A 154 -12.69 -18.03 11.80
CA PRO A 154 -13.10 -18.34 10.42
C PRO A 154 -12.86 -17.18 9.45
N PHE A 155 -12.88 -15.91 9.90
CA PHE A 155 -12.53 -14.75 9.05
C PHE A 155 -11.04 -14.73 8.70
N HIS A 156 -10.17 -15.10 9.63
CA HIS A 156 -8.74 -15.27 9.33
C HIS A 156 -8.53 -16.40 8.33
N MET A 157 -9.19 -17.55 8.51
CA MET A 157 -9.12 -18.67 7.56
C MET A 157 -9.60 -18.29 6.16
N MET A 158 -10.69 -17.52 6.03
CA MET A 158 -11.13 -16.96 4.75
C MET A 158 -10.09 -16.01 4.13
N GLY A 159 -9.44 -15.17 4.95
CA GLY A 159 -8.34 -14.33 4.49
C GLY A 159 -7.16 -15.14 3.93
N VAL A 160 -6.75 -16.20 4.63
CA VAL A 160 -5.70 -17.12 4.17
C VAL A 160 -6.10 -17.79 2.85
N ALA A 161 -7.33 -18.30 2.75
CA ALA A 161 -7.84 -18.89 1.51
C ALA A 161 -7.85 -17.89 0.35
N GLY A 162 -8.21 -16.63 0.62
CA GLY A 162 -8.18 -15.55 -0.37
C GLY A 162 -6.76 -15.23 -0.87
N VAL A 163 -5.79 -15.09 0.03
CA VAL A 163 -4.39 -14.80 -0.33
C VAL A 163 -3.76 -15.96 -1.10
N LEU A 164 -3.88 -17.19 -0.60
CA LEU A 164 -3.32 -18.37 -1.27
C LEU A 164 -4.03 -18.65 -2.60
N GLY A 165 -5.36 -18.48 -2.64
CA GLY A 165 -6.16 -18.61 -3.86
C GLY A 165 -5.78 -17.58 -4.91
N ALA A 166 -5.57 -16.31 -4.54
CA ALA A 166 -5.14 -15.26 -5.46
C ALA A 166 -3.72 -15.52 -5.99
N ALA A 167 -2.79 -15.97 -5.15
CA ALA A 167 -1.45 -16.36 -5.58
C ALA A 167 -1.48 -17.55 -6.56
N LEU A 168 -2.33 -18.55 -6.27
CA LEU A 168 -2.54 -19.70 -7.16
C LEU A 168 -3.12 -19.28 -8.51
N LEU A 169 -4.17 -18.45 -8.52
CA LEU A 169 -4.79 -17.96 -9.75
C LEU A 169 -3.81 -17.09 -10.56
N CYS A 170 -3.01 -16.26 -9.90
CA CYS A 170 -1.97 -15.46 -10.55
C CYS A 170 -0.94 -16.36 -11.26
N ALA A 171 -0.43 -17.39 -10.56
CA ALA A 171 0.54 -18.32 -11.12
C ALA A 171 -0.04 -19.17 -12.26
N ILE A 172 -1.22 -19.76 -12.07
CA ILE A 172 -1.87 -20.60 -13.09
C ILE A 172 -2.22 -19.79 -14.32
N HIS A 173 -2.77 -18.57 -14.16
CA HIS A 173 -3.12 -17.73 -15.31
C HIS A 173 -1.87 -17.33 -16.10
N GLY A 174 -0.82 -16.85 -15.43
CA GLY A 174 0.44 -16.48 -16.09
C GLY A 174 1.07 -17.67 -16.83
N ALA A 175 1.19 -18.82 -16.16
CA ALA A 175 1.76 -20.02 -16.78
C ALA A 175 0.89 -20.54 -17.94
N THR A 176 -0.44 -20.53 -17.82
CA THR A 176 -1.33 -20.98 -18.89
C THR A 176 -1.17 -20.09 -20.12
N VAL A 177 -1.15 -18.76 -19.95
CA VAL A 177 -0.97 -17.81 -21.05
C VAL A 177 0.38 -18.02 -21.74
N GLU A 178 1.48 -18.15 -20.98
CA GLU A 178 2.81 -18.32 -21.55
C GLU A 178 3.00 -19.66 -22.29
N ASN A 179 2.26 -20.71 -21.91
CA ASN A 179 2.33 -22.04 -22.54
C ASN A 179 1.32 -22.25 -23.68
N THR A 180 0.43 -21.29 -23.93
CA THR A 180 -0.55 -21.35 -25.04
C THR A 180 -0.40 -20.19 -26.03
N LEU A 181 0.76 -19.53 -26.03
CA LEU A 181 1.09 -18.49 -27.01
C LEU A 181 1.11 -19.06 -28.43
N PHE A 182 0.54 -18.33 -29.38
CA PHE A 182 0.75 -18.61 -30.80
C PHE A 182 2.17 -18.24 -31.23
N GLU A 183 2.69 -18.99 -32.20
CA GLU A 183 3.96 -18.68 -32.85
C GLU A 183 3.77 -17.50 -33.81
N ASP A 184 4.12 -16.31 -33.33
CA ASP A 184 3.92 -15.03 -34.04
C ASP A 184 5.24 -14.37 -34.48
N GLY A 185 6.37 -15.09 -34.39
CA GLY A 185 7.67 -14.66 -34.89
C GLY A 185 8.73 -15.75 -34.76
N ASP A 186 9.81 -15.62 -35.55
CA ASP A 186 10.83 -16.68 -35.72
C ASP A 186 11.87 -16.75 -34.58
N GLY A 187 11.70 -15.94 -33.54
CA GLY A 187 12.66 -15.83 -32.44
C GLY A 187 12.35 -16.79 -31.30
N ALA A 188 13.37 -17.47 -30.76
CA ALA A 188 13.22 -18.32 -29.57
C ALA A 188 12.72 -17.56 -28.32
N ASN A 189 12.95 -16.24 -28.25
CA ASN A 189 12.36 -15.36 -27.25
C ASN A 189 11.04 -14.77 -27.77
N THR A 190 9.92 -15.30 -27.30
CA THR A 190 8.58 -14.99 -27.80
C THR A 190 8.10 -13.57 -27.47
N PHE A 191 8.70 -12.88 -26.49
CA PHE A 191 8.34 -11.51 -26.12
C PHE A 191 8.42 -10.50 -27.27
N ARG A 192 9.34 -10.69 -28.23
CA ARG A 192 9.49 -9.77 -29.38
C ARG A 192 8.35 -9.88 -30.38
N ALA A 193 7.60 -10.98 -30.37
CA ALA A 193 6.42 -11.17 -31.21
C ALA A 193 5.19 -10.41 -30.70
N PHE A 194 5.27 -9.78 -29.52
CA PHE A 194 4.20 -8.96 -28.96
C PHE A 194 4.23 -7.51 -29.49
N ALA A 195 3.07 -7.00 -29.89
CA ALA A 195 2.87 -5.60 -30.27
C ALA A 195 1.68 -4.98 -29.52
N PHE A 196 1.90 -3.82 -28.90
CA PHE A 196 0.92 -3.14 -28.04
C PHE A 196 -0.39 -2.72 -28.74
N HIS A 197 -0.34 -2.46 -30.06
CA HIS A 197 -1.52 -2.05 -30.84
C HIS A 197 -2.15 -3.20 -31.63
N ARG A 198 -1.82 -4.45 -31.29
CA ARG A 198 -2.38 -5.62 -31.97
C ARG A 198 -3.82 -5.83 -31.53
N GLY A 199 -4.74 -5.88 -32.50
CA GLY A 199 -6.18 -6.07 -32.25
C GLY A 199 -6.65 -7.53 -32.21
N ARG A 200 -5.73 -8.49 -32.05
CA ARG A 200 -6.05 -9.92 -31.95
C ARG A 200 -5.60 -10.45 -30.60
N ASP A 201 -6.41 -11.33 -30.02
CA ASP A 201 -6.06 -12.05 -28.81
C ASP A 201 -4.89 -13.01 -29.10
N PHE A 202 -3.91 -13.03 -28.20
CA PHE A 202 -2.69 -13.83 -28.34
C PHE A 202 -2.90 -15.32 -28.02
N SER A 203 -4.10 -15.70 -27.55
CA SER A 203 -4.47 -17.08 -27.19
C SER A 203 -5.81 -17.55 -27.79
N ALA A 204 -6.45 -16.76 -28.68
CA ALA A 204 -7.67 -17.17 -29.39
C ALA A 204 -7.47 -17.15 -30.91
N SER A 205 -7.75 -18.27 -31.58
CA SER A 205 -7.65 -18.40 -33.03
C SER A 205 -8.80 -17.71 -33.75
N SER A 206 -8.51 -17.08 -34.89
CA SER A 206 -9.51 -16.79 -35.91
C SER A 206 -9.36 -17.80 -37.04
N GLU A 207 -10.02 -18.96 -36.91
CA GLU A 207 -10.56 -19.61 -38.10
C GLU A 207 -12.07 -19.40 -38.08
N PRO A 208 -12.66 -18.60 -39.00
CA PRO A 208 -13.99 -18.95 -39.45
C PRO A 208 -13.81 -20.27 -40.21
N THR A 209 -14.18 -21.38 -39.59
CA THR A 209 -14.39 -22.63 -40.33
C THR A 209 -15.51 -22.38 -41.33
N CYS A 210 -15.13 -21.94 -42.53
CA CYS A 210 -15.95 -22.05 -43.72
C CYS A 210 -15.85 -23.51 -44.17
N LEU A 211 -16.84 -24.30 -43.75
CA LEU A 211 -17.34 -25.48 -44.47
C LEU A 211 -18.86 -25.36 -44.53
#